data_AF-A0A497J3Q3-F1
#
_entry.id   AF-A0A497J3Q3-F1
#
_cell.length_a   1.000
_cell.length_b   1.000
_cell.length_c   1.000
_cell.angle_alpha   90.00
_cell.angle_beta   90.00
_cell.angle_gamma   90.00
#
_symmetry.space_group_name_H-M   'P 1'
#
loop_
_entity.id
_entity.type
_entity.pdbx_description
1 polymer ?
#
loop_
_entity_poly.entity_id
_entity_poly.type
_entity_poly.pdbx_seq_one_letter_code
_entity_poly.pdbx_strand_id
1 'polypeptide(L)'
;MNEAERKLIMQRISDFVKRRPNIIFWIGDMIYFREPEDLIAFFIQKKFRVWKCPAWRFFCSESKESTAQLRFFYEIIVKWRGGDLKLVTGNATNYSGHGGFDKQVMEFFIQEILKLPMEDRPLNYLLEELVGKIREEIDQEMERACTDLLRGTKG
;
A
#
# COMPACT_ATOMS: atom_id res chain seq x y z
N MET A 1 11.85 -19.58 -7.71
CA MET A 1 12.27 -18.52 -8.64
C MET A 1 13.73 -18.74 -8.99
N ASN A 2 14.06 -18.76 -10.28
CA ASN A 2 15.42 -18.97 -10.77
C ASN A 2 16.23 -17.66 -10.81
N GLU A 3 17.53 -17.75 -11.09
CA GLU A 3 18.43 -16.58 -11.09
C GLU A 3 18.11 -15.56 -12.19
N ALA A 4 17.61 -16.01 -13.35
CA ALA A 4 17.22 -15.11 -14.44
C ALA A 4 15.98 -14.28 -14.06
N GLU A 5 14.99 -14.89 -13.41
CA GLU A 5 13.81 -14.22 -12.88
C GLU A 5 14.18 -13.19 -11.80
N ARG A 6 15.08 -13.55 -10.87
CA ARG A 6 15.62 -12.62 -9.86
C ARG A 6 16.26 -11.40 -10.50
N LYS A 7 17.12 -11.62 -11.50
CA LYS A 7 17.79 -10.54 -12.23
C LYS A 7 16.80 -9.63 -12.95
N LEU A 8 15.75 -10.20 -13.55
CA LEU A 8 14.68 -9.45 -14.21
C LEU A 8 13.90 -8.57 -13.22
N ILE A 9 13.50 -9.11 -12.07
CA ILE A 9 12.79 -8.35 -11.04
C ILE A 9 13.67 -7.22 -10.49
N MET A 10 14.94 -7.49 -10.20
CA MET A 10 15.89 -6.48 -9.74
C MET A 10 16.06 -5.35 -10.76
N GLN A 11 16.17 -5.69 -12.04
CA GLN A 11 16.23 -4.69 -13.11
C GLN A 11 14.96 -3.83 -13.14
N ARG A 12 13.79 -4.45 -12.96
CA ARG A 12 12.51 -3.71 -12.92
C ARG A 12 12.42 -2.75 -11.74
N ILE A 13 12.78 -3.21 -10.55
CA ILE A 13 12.83 -2.36 -9.36
C ILE A 13 13.73 -1.14 -9.60
N SER A 14 14.90 -1.33 -10.23
CA SER A 14 15.80 -0.24 -10.61
C SER A 14 15.16 0.77 -11.57
N ASP A 15 14.34 0.30 -12.52
CA ASP A 15 13.64 1.16 -13.46
C ASP A 15 12.49 1.95 -12.83
N PHE A 16 11.78 1.38 -11.85
CA PHE A 16 10.70 2.07 -11.14
C PHE A 16 11.19 3.31 -10.39
N VAL A 17 12.38 3.24 -9.80
CA VAL A 17 13.00 4.34 -9.05
C VAL A 17 13.19 5.60 -9.92
N LYS A 18 13.26 5.46 -11.25
CA LYS A 18 13.40 6.58 -12.19
C LYS A 18 12.08 7.30 -12.48
N ARG A 19 10.93 6.71 -12.12
CA ARG A 19 9.60 7.22 -12.44
C ARG A 19 9.02 8.01 -11.27
N ARG A 20 8.10 8.95 -11.57
CA ARG A 20 7.33 9.63 -10.53
C ARG A 20 6.21 8.69 -10.07
N PRO A 21 6.15 8.33 -8.78
CA PRO A 21 5.11 7.42 -8.28
C PRO A 21 3.73 8.08 -8.33
N ASN A 22 2.73 7.29 -8.73
CA ASN A 22 1.34 7.68 -8.77
C ASN A 22 0.63 7.34 -7.44
N ILE A 23 0.43 8.38 -6.63
CA ILE A 23 -0.36 8.31 -5.40
C ILE A 23 -1.82 8.54 -5.77
N ILE A 24 -2.70 7.58 -5.44
CA ILE A 24 -4.14 7.74 -5.65
C ILE A 24 -4.71 8.67 -4.59
N PHE A 25 -4.43 8.38 -3.32
CA PHE A 25 -4.83 9.24 -2.22
C PHE A 25 -3.87 9.11 -1.03
N TRP A 26 -3.90 10.14 -0.19
CA TRP A 26 -3.24 10.19 1.10
C TRP A 26 -4.32 10.56 2.11
N ILE A 27 -4.49 9.74 3.15
CA ILE A 27 -5.41 10.00 4.24
C ILE A 27 -4.75 9.74 5.59
N GLY A 28 -4.70 10.74 6.47
CA GLY A 28 -3.95 10.67 7.74
C GLY A 28 -2.52 10.16 7.58
N ASP A 29 -2.24 9.00 8.17
CA ASP A 29 -0.96 8.26 8.14
C ASP A 29 -0.94 7.14 7.09
N MET A 30 -1.81 7.16 6.08
CA MET A 30 -1.88 6.14 5.03
C MET A 30 -1.77 6.75 3.63
N ILE A 31 -0.94 6.15 2.78
CA ILE A 31 -0.82 6.46 1.35
C ILE A 31 -1.22 5.24 0.55
N TYR A 32 -2.16 5.43 -0.38
CA TYR A 32 -2.58 4.38 -1.30
C TYR A 32 -2.03 4.63 -2.71
N PHE A 33 -1.33 3.63 -3.23
CA PHE A 33 -0.72 3.62 -4.56
C PHE A 33 -1.56 2.80 -5.53
N ARG A 34 -1.53 3.18 -6.81
CA ARG A 34 -2.27 2.44 -7.85
C ARG A 34 -1.64 1.07 -8.09
N GLU A 35 -0.33 1.03 -8.27
CA GLU A 35 0.39 -0.19 -8.64
C GLU A 35 1.55 -0.45 -7.67
N PRO A 36 2.02 -1.71 -7.56
CA PRO A 36 3.17 -2.00 -6.72
C PRO A 36 4.43 -1.25 -7.14
N GLU A 37 4.58 -0.96 -8.44
CA GLU A 37 5.68 -0.16 -8.98
C GLU A 37 5.76 1.22 -8.31
N ASP A 38 4.62 1.88 -8.12
CA ASP A 38 4.53 3.22 -7.53
C ASP A 38 4.94 3.22 -6.06
N LEU A 39 4.48 2.21 -5.30
CA LEU A 39 4.85 2.06 -3.90
C LEU A 39 6.35 1.85 -3.77
N ILE A 40 6.92 0.93 -4.56
CA ILE A 40 8.36 0.62 -4.53
C ILE A 40 9.19 1.85 -4.89
N ALA A 41 8.80 2.57 -5.96
CA ALA A 41 9.46 3.80 -6.38
C ALA A 41 9.43 4.85 -5.26
N PHE A 42 8.26 5.08 -4.66
CA PHE A 42 8.11 6.04 -3.56
C PHE A 42 8.94 5.63 -2.33
N PHE A 43 8.93 4.34 -1.98
CA PHE A 43 9.67 3.80 -0.85
C PHE A 43 11.17 4.13 -0.98
N ILE A 44 11.75 3.78 -2.13
CA ILE A 44 13.17 3.92 -2.40
C ILE A 44 13.56 5.40 -2.53
N GLN A 45 12.79 6.20 -3.27
CA GLN A 45 13.07 7.63 -3.47
C GLN A 45 13.09 8.41 -2.16
N LYS A 46 12.18 8.08 -1.24
CA LYS A 46 12.12 8.69 0.11
C LYS A 46 13.12 8.09 1.09
N LYS A 47 13.85 7.04 0.68
CA LYS A 47 14.83 6.32 1.50
C LYS A 47 14.22 5.87 2.84
N PHE A 48 12.98 5.38 2.80
CA PHE A 48 12.35 4.88 4.01
C PHE A 48 13.14 3.72 4.60
N ARG A 49 13.10 3.62 5.92
CA ARG A 49 13.48 2.42 6.64
C ARG A 49 12.21 1.74 7.10
N VAL A 50 12.17 0.42 6.99
CA VAL A 50 11.08 -0.36 7.56
C VAL A 50 11.08 -0.15 9.07
N TRP A 51 9.89 -0.02 9.64
CA TRP A 51 9.72 0.25 11.06
C TRP A 51 8.98 -0.86 11.80
N LYS A 52 7.89 -1.38 11.23
CA LYS A 52 7.09 -2.46 11.84
C LYS A 52 7.06 -3.70 10.95
N CYS A 53 6.89 -4.83 11.63
CA CYS A 53 6.86 -6.18 11.09
C CYS A 53 5.62 -6.88 11.67
N PRO A 54 4.87 -7.68 10.89
CA PRO A 54 5.12 -8.09 9.50
C PRO A 54 4.70 -7.04 8.45
N ALA A 55 5.00 -7.31 7.18
CA ALA A 55 4.26 -6.72 6.07
C ALA A 55 2.95 -7.50 5.88
N TRP A 56 1.85 -6.81 5.53
CA TRP A 56 0.55 -7.47 5.34
C TRP A 56 0.26 -7.69 3.87
N ARG A 57 -0.22 -8.88 3.54
CA ARG A 57 -0.85 -9.21 2.25
C ARG A 57 -2.33 -9.46 2.49
N PHE A 58 -3.17 -8.60 1.93
CA PHE A 58 -4.60 -8.77 1.93
C PHE A 58 -5.06 -9.45 0.65
N PHE A 59 -6.08 -10.30 0.74
CA PHE A 59 -6.61 -10.97 -0.43
C PHE A 59 -8.14 -10.96 -0.45
N CYS A 60 -8.69 -10.88 -1.65
CA CYS A 60 -10.08 -11.21 -1.93
C CYS A 60 -10.15 -12.13 -3.15
N SER A 61 -11.22 -12.92 -3.20
CA SER A 61 -11.49 -13.75 -4.36
C SER A 61 -12.41 -13.03 -5.34
N GLU A 62 -12.07 -13.12 -6.62
CA GLU A 62 -12.87 -12.64 -7.74
C GLU A 62 -13.88 -13.72 -8.21
N SER A 63 -13.81 -14.95 -7.70
CA SER A 63 -14.76 -16.03 -8.00
C SER A 63 -15.16 -16.85 -6.77
N LYS A 64 -16.27 -17.59 -6.83
CA LYS A 64 -16.69 -18.49 -5.73
C LYS A 64 -16.10 -19.90 -5.88
N GLU A 65 -15.24 -20.13 -6.87
CA GLU A 65 -14.76 -21.45 -7.26
C GLU A 65 -13.46 -21.83 -6.54
N SER A 66 -13.18 -23.13 -6.46
CA SER A 66 -11.98 -23.68 -5.79
C SER A 66 -10.66 -23.29 -6.45
N THR A 67 -10.68 -22.87 -7.73
CA THR A 67 -9.54 -22.27 -8.45
C THR A 67 -9.64 -20.74 -8.47
N ALA A 68 -9.98 -20.17 -7.33
CA ALA A 68 -10.22 -18.75 -7.14
C ALA A 68 -9.12 -17.86 -7.74
N GLN A 69 -9.53 -17.00 -8.67
CA GLN A 69 -8.75 -15.83 -9.06
C GLN A 69 -8.70 -14.90 -7.85
N LEU A 70 -7.48 -14.63 -7.37
CA LEU A 70 -7.23 -13.82 -6.19
C LEU A 70 -6.64 -12.49 -6.61
N ARG A 71 -7.10 -11.44 -5.93
CA ARG A 71 -6.54 -10.11 -6.00
C ARG A 71 -5.87 -9.81 -4.67
N PHE A 72 -4.65 -9.29 -4.74
CA PHE A 72 -3.81 -8.99 -3.60
C PHE A 72 -3.60 -7.50 -3.42
N PHE A 73 -3.52 -7.12 -2.16
CA PHE A 73 -3.16 -5.80 -1.70
C PHE A 73 -2.04 -5.96 -0.66
N TYR A 74 -1.15 -4.99 -0.58
CA TYR A 74 0.00 -5.05 0.31
C TYR A 74 0.08 -3.80 1.16
N GLU A 75 0.43 -3.96 2.43
CA GLU A 75 0.75 -2.86 3.35
C GLU A 75 2.15 -3.03 3.91
N ILE A 76 2.93 -1.96 3.86
CA ILE A 76 4.22 -1.82 4.54
C ILE A 76 4.15 -0.61 5.47
N ILE A 77 4.59 -0.78 6.71
CA ILE A 77 4.64 0.30 7.70
C ILE A 77 6.07 0.81 7.85
N VAL A 78 6.26 2.10 7.58
CA VAL A 78 7.54 2.81 7.66
C VAL A 78 7.48 3.91 8.72
N LYS A 79 8.65 4.34 9.19
CA LYS A 79 8.74 5.50 10.09
C LYS A 79 8.74 6.79 9.28
N TRP A 80 7.85 7.73 9.61
CA TRP A 80 7.76 9.02 8.94
C TRP A 80 7.41 10.12 9.93
N ARG A 81 8.19 11.21 9.95
CA ARG A 81 7.95 12.41 10.77
C ARG A 81 7.65 12.12 12.26
N GLY A 82 8.30 11.11 12.83
CA GLY A 82 8.14 10.71 14.23
C GLY A 82 6.98 9.74 14.51
N GLY A 83 6.17 9.43 13.51
CA GLY A 83 5.09 8.44 13.60
C GLY A 83 5.25 7.29 12.61
N ASP A 84 4.20 6.47 12.53
CA ASP A 84 4.06 5.42 11.55
C ASP A 84 3.43 5.98 10.28
N LEU A 85 3.80 5.44 9.13
CA LEU A 85 3.16 5.71 7.85
C LEU A 85 2.92 4.38 7.14
N LYS A 86 1.68 4.15 6.76
CA LYS A 86 1.23 2.97 6.02
C LYS A 86 1.32 3.24 4.53
N LEU A 87 2.07 2.41 3.82
CA LEU A 87 2.16 2.42 2.37
C LEU A 87 1.37 1.23 1.84
N VAL A 88 0.30 1.51 1.11
CA VAL A 88 -0.66 0.50 0.64
C VAL A 88 -0.70 0.47 -0.87
N THR A 89 -0.70 -0.72 -1.48
CA THR A 89 -0.89 -0.88 -2.93
C THR A 89 -1.78 -2.08 -3.23
N GLY A 90 -2.40 -2.10 -4.41
CA GLY A 90 -3.29 -3.17 -4.86
C GLY A 90 -2.92 -3.70 -6.25
N ASN A 91 -3.92 -4.27 -6.94
CA ASN A 91 -3.87 -4.71 -8.34
C ASN A 91 -2.97 -5.91 -8.68
N ALA A 92 -2.27 -6.49 -7.71
CA ALA A 92 -1.57 -7.76 -7.90
C ALA A 92 -2.56 -8.94 -7.93
N THR A 93 -2.26 -10.00 -8.68
CA THR A 93 -3.15 -11.16 -8.86
C THR A 93 -2.41 -12.49 -8.82
N ASN A 94 -3.11 -13.62 -8.64
CA ASN A 94 -2.52 -14.98 -8.71
C ASN A 94 -2.63 -15.62 -10.12
N TYR A 95 -3.17 -14.91 -11.10
CA TYR A 95 -3.41 -15.42 -12.45
C TYR A 95 -2.59 -14.67 -13.50
N SER A 96 -2.56 -15.20 -14.72
CA SER A 96 -1.73 -14.68 -15.82
C SER A 96 -2.04 -13.23 -16.15
N GLY A 97 -1.01 -12.44 -16.46
CA GLY A 97 -1.12 -11.04 -16.87
C GLY A 97 -0.22 -10.13 -16.04
N HIS A 98 -0.42 -8.82 -16.18
CA HIS A 98 0.36 -7.81 -15.44
C HIS A 98 0.29 -8.01 -13.92
N GLY A 99 -0.90 -8.27 -13.37
CA GLY A 99 -1.09 -8.48 -11.93
C GLY A 99 -0.31 -9.67 -11.35
N GLY A 100 -0.11 -10.73 -12.13
CA GLY A 100 0.70 -11.89 -11.72
C GLY A 100 2.18 -11.54 -11.57
N PHE A 101 2.70 -10.70 -12.47
CA PHE A 101 4.07 -10.19 -12.38
C PHE A 101 4.22 -9.18 -11.24
N ASP A 102 3.25 -8.29 -11.07
CA ASP A 102 3.22 -7.31 -9.98
C ASP A 102 3.24 -7.98 -8.60
N LYS A 103 2.53 -9.11 -8.46
CA LYS A 103 2.62 -9.96 -7.26
C LYS A 103 4.05 -10.43 -7.01
N GLN A 104 4.72 -10.99 -8.03
CA GLN A 104 6.09 -11.50 -7.88
C GLN A 104 7.07 -10.39 -7.51
N VAL A 105 6.96 -9.23 -8.16
CA VAL A 105 7.78 -8.05 -7.87
C VAL A 105 7.58 -7.57 -6.44
N MET A 106 6.34 -7.45 -5.99
CA MET A 106 6.04 -6.96 -4.64
C MET A 106 6.49 -7.93 -3.56
N GLU A 107 6.21 -9.23 -3.73
CA GLU A 107 6.64 -10.27 -2.78
C GLU A 107 8.17 -10.38 -2.73
N PHE A 108 8.84 -10.29 -3.88
CA PHE A 108 10.30 -10.22 -3.93
C PHE A 108 10.83 -8.98 -3.20
N PHE A 109 10.24 -7.81 -3.43
CA PHE A 109 10.64 -6.59 -2.75
C PHE A 109 10.51 -6.72 -1.22
N ILE A 110 9.39 -7.24 -0.73
CA ILE A 110 9.16 -7.43 0.72
C ILE A 110 10.13 -8.48 1.30
N GLN A 111 10.21 -9.66 0.70
CA GLN A 111 10.90 -10.80 1.30
C GLN A 111 12.40 -10.79 1.05
N GLU A 112 12.83 -10.37 -0.14
CA GLU A 112 14.23 -10.45 -0.55
C GLU A 112 15.00 -9.14 -0.36
N ILE A 113 14.35 -7.99 -0.55
CA ILE A 113 15.00 -6.67 -0.38
C ILE A 113 14.77 -6.14 1.03
N LEU A 114 13.52 -6.08 1.48
CA LEU A 114 13.21 -5.57 2.82
C LEU A 114 13.45 -6.59 3.94
N LYS A 115 13.59 -7.88 3.59
CA LYS A 115 13.78 -9.00 4.52
C LYS A 115 12.69 -9.07 5.60
N LEU A 116 11.45 -8.80 5.20
CA LEU A 116 10.30 -8.87 6.10
C LEU A 116 9.53 -10.19 5.95
N PRO A 117 9.04 -10.77 7.05
CA PRO A 117 7.98 -11.75 6.96
C PRO A 117 6.70 -11.08 6.45
N MET A 118 5.90 -11.86 5.74
CA MET A 118 4.63 -11.43 5.19
C MET A 118 3.53 -12.31 5.76
N GLU A 119 2.48 -11.68 6.26
CA GLU A 119 1.32 -12.35 6.83
C GLU A 119 0.05 -12.03 6.04
N ASP A 120 -0.87 -13.00 6.02
CA ASP A 120 -2.08 -12.94 5.23
C ASP A 120 -3.29 -12.51 6.06
N ARG A 121 -4.12 -11.64 5.49
CA ARG A 121 -5.42 -11.26 6.05
C ARG A 121 -6.49 -11.18 4.95
N PRO A 122 -7.77 -11.43 5.26
CA PRO A 122 -8.81 -11.12 4.29
C PRO A 122 -8.94 -9.62 4.06
N LEU A 123 -9.36 -9.21 2.86
CA LEU A 123 -9.44 -7.81 2.44
C LEU A 123 -10.32 -6.94 3.35
N ASN A 124 -11.29 -7.51 4.07
CA ASN A 124 -12.18 -6.73 4.95
C ASN A 124 -11.41 -5.95 6.02
N TYR A 125 -10.27 -6.47 6.52
CA TYR A 125 -9.44 -5.75 7.49
C TYR A 125 -8.90 -4.43 6.95
N LEU A 126 -8.43 -4.43 5.70
CA LEU A 126 -7.94 -3.21 5.05
C LEU A 126 -9.09 -2.24 4.76
N LEU A 127 -10.27 -2.76 4.37
CA LEU A 127 -11.45 -1.94 4.11
C LEU A 127 -11.99 -1.28 5.38
N GLU A 128 -12.08 -2.04 6.48
CA GLU A 128 -12.50 -1.52 7.79
C GLU A 128 -11.56 -0.40 8.25
N GLU A 129 -10.25 -0.57 8.07
CA GLU A 129 -9.29 0.47 8.39
C GLU A 129 -9.43 1.72 7.51
N LEU A 130 -9.56 1.54 6.19
CA LEU A 130 -9.77 2.64 5.25
C LEU A 130 -11.04 3.42 5.57
N VAL A 131 -12.15 2.73 5.84
CA VAL A 131 -13.42 3.35 6.23
C VAL A 131 -13.27 4.10 7.55
N GLY A 132 -12.54 3.55 8.51
CA GLY A 132 -12.21 4.22 9.77
C GLY A 132 -11.51 5.56 9.54
N LYS A 133 -10.43 5.56 8.76
CA LYS A 133 -9.66 6.78 8.45
C LYS A 133 -10.48 7.82 7.70
N ILE A 134 -11.33 7.38 6.77
CA ILE A 134 -12.23 8.30 6.05
C ILE A 134 -13.23 8.97 6.99
N ARG A 135 -13.81 8.20 7.92
CA ARG A 135 -14.72 8.76 8.93
C ARG A 135 -14.02 9.76 9.83
N GLU A 136 -12.83 9.42 10.34
CA GLU A 136 -12.04 10.32 11.20
C GLU A 136 -11.74 11.66 10.51
N GLU A 137 -11.39 11.67 9.24
CA GLU A 137 -11.13 12.91 8.50
C GLU A 137 -12.40 13.73 8.26
N ILE A 138 -13.52 13.07 7.94
CA ILE A 138 -14.81 13.74 7.80
C ILE A 138 -15.22 14.40 9.11
N ASP A 139 -15.10 13.68 10.22
CA ASP A 139 -15.46 14.19 11.55
C ASP A 139 -14.58 15.40 11.93
N GLN A 140 -13.27 15.33 11.68
CA GLN A 140 -12.34 16.43 11.91
C GLN A 140 -12.67 17.68 11.07
N GLU A 141 -13.00 17.50 9.79
CA GLU A 141 -13.38 18.61 8.92
C GLU A 141 -14.71 19.24 9.35
N MET A 142 -15.67 18.43 9.80
CA MET A 142 -16.92 18.93 10.36
C MET A 142 -16.68 19.75 11.64
N GLU A 143 -15.84 19.28 12.56
CA GLU A 143 -15.49 20.00 13.78
C GLU A 143 -14.80 21.35 13.48
N ARG A 144 -13.88 21.38 12.50
CA ARG A 144 -13.24 22.61 12.03
C ARG A 144 -14.26 23.60 11.48
N ALA A 145 -15.14 23.15 10.59
CA ALA A 145 -16.18 23.98 10.00
C ALA A 145 -17.15 24.55 11.06
N CYS A 146 -17.58 23.74 12.03
CA CYS A 146 -18.39 24.21 13.15
C CYS A 146 -17.65 25.25 14.01
N THR A 147 -16.37 25.01 14.30
CA THR A 147 -15.54 25.94 15.07
C THR A 147 -15.39 27.29 14.36
N ASP A 148 -15.19 27.28 13.05
CA ASP A 148 -15.04 28.50 12.26
C ASP A 148 -16.35 29.30 12.18
N LEU A 149 -17.50 28.64 12.05
CA LEU A 149 -18.82 29.27 12.11
C LEU A 149 -19.08 29.96 13.46
N LEU A 150 -18.70 29.31 14.57
CA LEU A 150 -18.83 29.87 15.92
C LEU A 150 -17.86 31.02 16.20
N ARG A 151 -16.72 31.07 15.49
CA ARG A 151 -15.75 32.19 15.59
C ARG A 151 -16.16 33.38 14.71
N GLY A 152 -16.75 33.13 13.53
CA GLY A 152 -17.21 34.17 12.60
C GLY A 152 -18.49 34.89 13.02
N THR A 153 -19.21 34.41 14.03
CA THR A 153 -20.46 35.00 14.56
C THR A 153 -20.25 35.99 15.71
N LYS A 154 -19.01 36.31 16.09
CA LYS A 154 -18.67 37.33 17.11
C LYS A 154 -18.37 38.72 16.51
N GLY A 155 -19.12 39.12 15.49
CA GLY A 155 -19.05 40.45 14.86
C GLY A 155 -20.23 41.32 15.24
#